data_AF-A0A3P6DZU7-F1
#
_entry.id   AF-A0A3P6DZU7-F1
#
_cell.length_a   1.000
_cell.length_b   1.000
_cell.length_c   1.000
_cell.angle_alpha   90.00
_cell.angle_beta   90.00
_cell.angle_gamma   90.00
#
_symmetry.space_group_name_H-M   'P 1'
#
loop_
_entity.id
_entity.type
_entity.pdbx_description
1 polymer ?
#
loop_
_entity_poly.entity_id
_entity_poly.type
_entity_poly.pdbx_seq_one_letter_code
_entity_poly.pdbx_strand_id
1 'polypeptide(L)'
;MTAILERRESESLWGRFSATAVFLIYPIGQGSFSDGMPLGISGTFNFMIVFQAEHNILMHPFHMLGVAGVFGGSLFSAMHGSLVTSSLIRENHRK
;
A
#
# COMPACT_ATOMS: atom_id res chain seq x y z
N MET A 1 4.69 -16.24 -18.33
CA MET A 1 3.55 -16.69 -17.49
C MET A 1 3.94 -16.81 -16.02
N THR A 2 5.18 -17.20 -15.68
CA THR A 2 5.70 -17.23 -14.29
C THR A 2 5.86 -15.85 -13.64
N ALA A 3 6.37 -14.84 -14.35
CA ALA A 3 6.58 -13.49 -13.79
C ALA A 3 5.28 -12.71 -13.44
N ILE A 4 4.15 -13.03 -14.08
CA ILE A 4 2.85 -12.40 -13.76
C ILE A 4 2.26 -13.03 -12.51
N LEU A 5 2.39 -14.35 -12.34
CA LEU A 5 1.95 -15.03 -11.11
C LEU A 5 2.79 -14.57 -9.93
N GLU A 6 4.11 -14.49 -10.07
CA GLU A 6 4.99 -14.06 -8.99
C GLU A 6 4.81 -12.58 -8.60
N ARG A 7 4.57 -11.69 -9.58
CA ARG A 7 4.17 -10.30 -9.31
C ARG A 7 2.80 -10.21 -8.63
N ARG A 8 1.85 -11.07 -9.00
CA ARG A 8 0.53 -11.13 -8.33
C ARG A 8 0.66 -11.61 -6.89
N GLU A 9 1.53 -12.58 -6.62
CA GLU A 9 1.82 -13.04 -5.26
C GLU A 9 2.49 -11.94 -4.43
N SER A 10 3.54 -11.26 -4.92
CA SER A 10 4.25 -10.22 -4.15
C SER A 10 3.40 -8.98 -3.83
N GLU A 11 2.62 -8.50 -4.81
CA GLU A 11 1.69 -7.38 -4.62
C GLU A 11 0.53 -7.78 -3.68
N SER A 12 0.12 -9.05 -3.69
CA SER A 12 -0.91 -9.55 -2.77
C SER A 12 -0.41 -9.65 -1.33
N LEU A 13 0.86 -9.98 -1.09
CA LEU A 13 1.35 -10.26 0.26
C LEU A 13 1.31 -9.02 1.16
N TRP A 14 1.78 -7.86 0.68
CA TRP A 14 1.68 -6.59 1.42
C TRP A 14 0.23 -6.17 1.66
N GLY A 15 -0.62 -6.31 0.63
CA GLY A 15 -2.05 -6.04 0.75
C GLY A 15 -2.73 -6.94 1.80
N ARG A 16 -2.32 -8.21 1.89
CA ARG A 16 -2.82 -9.17 2.88
C ARG A 16 -2.42 -8.79 4.30
N PHE A 17 -1.16 -8.39 4.54
CA PHE A 17 -0.73 -7.93 5.86
C PHE A 17 -1.47 -6.67 6.31
N SER A 18 -1.65 -5.71 5.40
CA SER A 18 -2.44 -4.50 5.68
C SER A 18 -3.90 -4.84 6.02
N ALA A 19 -4.53 -5.70 5.22
CA ALA A 19 -5.90 -6.15 5.48
C ALA A 19 -6.04 -6.89 6.82
N THR A 20 -5.11 -7.79 7.15
CA THR A 20 -5.12 -8.48 8.45
C THR A 20 -4.95 -7.51 9.62
N ALA A 21 -4.12 -6.47 9.48
CA ALA A 21 -3.93 -5.47 10.53
C ALA A 21 -5.22 -4.71 10.86
N VAL A 22 -5.93 -4.20 9.85
CA VAL A 22 -7.10 -3.31 10.06
C VAL A 22 -8.44 -4.03 10.22
N PHE A 23 -8.58 -5.26 9.71
CA PHE A 23 -9.83 -6.04 9.82
C PHE A 23 -9.80 -7.11 10.91
N LEU A 24 -8.63 -7.49 11.41
CA LEU A 24 -8.52 -8.56 12.41
C LEU A 24 -7.75 -8.12 13.65
N ILE A 25 -6.48 -7.70 13.49
CA ILE A 25 -5.62 -7.41 14.64
C ILE A 25 -6.12 -6.21 15.43
N TYR A 26 -6.47 -5.12 14.76
CA TYR A 26 -6.97 -3.91 15.42
C TYR A 26 -8.30 -4.16 16.17
N PRO A 27 -9.35 -4.73 15.54
CA PRO A 27 -10.56 -5.15 16.24
C PRO A 27 -10.33 -6.03 17.48
N ILE A 28 -9.44 -7.02 17.37
CA ILE A 28 -9.12 -7.90 18.50
C ILE A 28 -8.44 -7.10 19.62
N GLY A 29 -7.52 -6.19 19.28
CA GLY A 29 -6.85 -5.32 20.23
C GLY A 29 -7.80 -4.36 20.95
N GLN A 30 -8.86 -3.90 20.27
CA GLN A 30 -9.92 -3.07 20.86
C GLN A 30 -11.02 -3.86 21.57
N GLY A 31 -11.12 -5.17 21.32
CA GLY A 31 -12.15 -6.05 21.87
C GLY A 31 -13.50 -5.98 21.14
N SER A 32 -13.56 -5.35 19.95
CA SER A 32 -14.78 -5.14 19.18
C SER A 32 -14.52 -5.08 17.67
N PHE A 33 -15.30 -5.83 16.89
CA PHE A 33 -15.29 -5.73 15.41
C PHE A 33 -15.94 -4.45 14.87
N SER A 34 -16.70 -3.74 15.69
CA SER A 34 -17.28 -2.45 15.30
C SER A 34 -16.22 -1.36 15.12
N ASP A 35 -15.06 -1.52 15.76
CA ASP A 35 -13.94 -0.57 15.65
C ASP A 35 -13.02 -0.89 14.44
N GLY A 36 -13.27 -2.00 13.75
CA GLY A 36 -12.57 -2.33 12.52
C GLY A 36 -12.83 -1.34 11.38
N MET A 37 -11.93 -1.31 10.41
CA MET A 37 -12.10 -0.43 9.24
C MET A 37 -13.40 -0.78 8.49
N PRO A 38 -14.31 0.18 8.22
CA PRO A 38 -15.52 -0.09 7.45
C PRO A 38 -15.22 -0.30 5.95
N LEU A 39 -16.04 -1.12 5.29
CA LEU A 39 -15.93 -1.39 3.85
C LEU A 39 -16.59 -0.28 3.02
N GLY A 40 -15.91 0.87 2.92
CA GLY A 40 -16.34 1.97 2.07
C GLY A 40 -15.43 3.18 2.20
N ILE A 41 -15.40 4.03 1.18
CA ILE A 41 -14.46 5.15 1.09
C ILE A 41 -14.60 6.11 2.28
N SER A 42 -15.82 6.57 2.59
CA SER A 42 -16.06 7.44 3.74
C SER A 42 -15.78 6.73 5.08
N GLY A 43 -15.97 5.41 5.14
CA GLY A 43 -15.68 4.60 6.33
C GLY A 43 -14.18 4.50 6.59
N THR A 44 -13.37 4.33 5.55
CA THR A 44 -11.91 4.37 5.64
C THR A 44 -11.42 5.72 6.18
N PHE A 45 -11.94 6.84 5.68
CA PHE A 45 -11.57 8.16 6.22
C PHE A 45 -11.99 8.34 7.68
N ASN A 46 -13.18 7.87 8.05
CA ASN A 46 -13.64 7.91 9.44
C ASN A 46 -12.69 7.11 10.37
N PHE A 47 -12.34 5.88 9.97
CA PHE A 47 -11.36 5.06 10.69
C PHE A 47 -10.02 5.79 10.87
N MET A 48 -9.48 6.40 9.81
CA MET A 48 -8.20 7.12 9.88
C MET A 48 -8.23 8.30 10.87
N ILE A 49 -9.34 9.03 10.93
CA ILE A 49 -9.49 10.19 11.82
C ILE A 49 -9.58 9.73 13.28
N VAL A 50 -10.39 8.70 13.56
CA VAL A 50 -10.52 8.13 14.91
C VAL A 50 -9.20 7.52 15.36
N PHE A 51 -8.55 6.73 14.51
CA PHE A 51 -7.26 6.12 14.81
C PHE A 51 -6.18 7.17 15.08
N GLN A 52 -6.18 8.29 14.36
CA GLN A 52 -5.30 9.42 14.66
C GLN A 52 -5.64 10.07 16.00
N ALA A 53 -6.92 10.24 16.35
CA ALA A 53 -7.33 10.82 17.62
C ALA A 53 -6.96 9.93 18.82
N GLU A 54 -7.08 8.61 18.69
CA GLU A 54 -6.83 7.65 19.77
C GLU A 54 -5.34 7.25 19.90
N HIS A 55 -4.59 7.23 18.79
CA HIS A 55 -3.23 6.68 18.77
C HIS A 55 -2.15 7.62 18.24
N ASN A 56 -2.52 8.82 17.78
CA ASN A 56 -1.58 9.81 17.21
C ASN A 56 -0.62 9.20 16.18
N ILE A 57 -1.16 8.39 15.27
CA ILE A 57 -0.38 7.56 14.34
C ILE A 57 0.61 8.35 13.48
N LEU A 58 0.32 9.62 13.18
CA LEU A 58 1.24 10.50 12.44
C LEU A 58 2.61 10.65 13.11
N MET A 59 2.69 10.52 14.44
CA MET A 59 3.94 10.62 15.20
C MET A 59 4.60 9.25 15.45
N HIS A 60 4.00 8.14 14.99
CA HIS A 60 4.52 6.81 15.21
C HIS A 60 5.62 6.45 14.19
N PRO A 61 6.80 5.95 14.62
CA PRO A 61 7.93 5.68 13.71
C PRO A 61 7.61 4.62 12.64
N PHE A 62 6.82 3.58 12.95
CA PHE A 62 6.39 2.62 11.93
C PHE A 62 5.47 3.22 10.87
N HIS A 63 4.65 4.21 11.21
CA HIS A 63 3.85 4.91 10.21
C HIS A 63 4.75 5.77 9.31
N MET A 64 5.72 6.48 9.88
CA MET A 64 6.71 7.24 9.09
C MET A 64 7.51 6.35 8.13
N LEU A 65 7.92 5.15 8.57
CA LEU A 65 8.58 4.17 7.72
C LEU A 65 7.66 3.66 6.60
N GLY A 66 6.38 3.41 6.90
CA GLY A 66 5.38 3.05 5.89
C GLY A 66 5.18 4.14 4.84
N VAL A 67 5.07 5.39 5.28
CA VAL A 67 4.98 6.59 4.43
C VAL A 67 6.21 6.71 3.52
N ALA A 68 7.42 6.58 4.08
CA ALA A 68 8.66 6.58 3.29
C ALA A 68 8.68 5.44 2.27
N GLY A 69 8.18 4.26 2.63
CA GLY A 69 8.06 3.10 1.74
C GLY A 69 7.14 3.36 0.54
N VAL A 70 5.94 3.91 0.74
CA VAL A 70 5.00 4.18 -0.36
C VAL A 70 5.45 5.33 -1.26
N PHE A 71 6.01 6.41 -0.69
CA PHE A 71 6.57 7.50 -1.49
C PHE A 71 7.83 7.08 -2.25
N GLY A 72 8.74 6.35 -1.59
CA GLY A 72 9.94 5.82 -2.24
C GLY A 72 9.61 4.78 -3.32
N GLY A 73 8.69 3.87 -3.04
CA GLY A 73 8.24 2.84 -4.00
C GLY A 73 7.60 3.44 -5.26
N SER A 74 6.72 4.43 -5.09
CA SER A 74 6.13 5.14 -6.25
C SER A 74 7.17 5.94 -7.03
N LEU A 75 8.08 6.64 -6.35
CA LEU A 75 9.18 7.37 -7.00
C LEU A 75 10.10 6.45 -7.81
N PHE A 76 10.55 5.35 -7.22
CA PHE A 76 11.43 4.40 -7.90
C PHE A 76 10.71 3.64 -9.01
N SER A 77 9.42 3.32 -8.84
CA SER A 77 8.61 2.76 -9.93
C SER A 77 8.55 3.70 -11.12
N ALA A 78 8.31 4.99 -10.89
CA ALA A 78 8.28 6.00 -11.94
C ALA A 78 9.67 6.18 -12.60
N MET A 79 10.74 6.25 -11.80
CA MET A 79 12.11 6.38 -12.28
C MET A 79 12.54 5.16 -13.11
N HIS A 80 12.22 3.94 -12.65
CA HIS A 80 12.53 2.73 -13.41
C HIS A 80 11.80 2.72 -14.75
N GLY A 81 10.48 3.00 -14.73
CA GLY A 81 9.68 3.10 -15.93
C GLY A 81 10.22 4.15 -16.91
N SER A 82 10.65 5.31 -16.41
CA SER A 82 11.23 6.36 -17.25
C SER A 82 12.59 5.98 -17.84
N LEU A 83 13.48 5.36 -17.05
CA LEU A 83 14.79 4.89 -17.53
C LEU A 83 14.66 3.81 -18.61
N VAL A 84 13.79 2.81 -18.39
CA VAL A 84 13.51 1.77 -19.39
C VAL A 84 12.94 2.39 -20.66
N THR A 85 11.94 3.28 -20.52
CA THR A 85 11.32 3.93 -21.68
C THR A 85 12.31 4.80 -22.45
N SER A 86 13.21 5.50 -21.74
CA SER A 86 14.22 6.37 -22.34
C SER A 86 15.34 5.62 -23.08
N SER A 87 15.47 4.30 -22.85
CA SER A 87 16.52 3.46 -23.44
C SER A 87 16.01 2.45 -24.48
N LEU A 88 14.73 2.54 -24.86
CA LEU A 88 14.18 1.69 -25.92
C LEU A 88 14.93 1.92 -27.24
N ILE A 89 15.47 0.84 -27.82
CA ILE A 89 16.06 0.88 -29.15
C ILE A 89 14.93 1.10 -30.16
N ARG A 90 15.13 2.04 -31.09
CA ARG A 90 14.16 2.32 -32.15
C ARG A 90 13.95 1.09 -33.01
N GLU A 91 12.80 0.45 -32.87
CA GLU A 91 12.38 -0.69 -33.69
C GLU A 91 11.35 -0.29 -34.78
N ASN A 92 10.84 0.94 -34.73
CA ASN A 92 9.84 1.46 -35.67
C ASN A 92 10.46 1.95 -36.99
N HIS A 93 11.13 1.05 -37.71
CA HIS A 93 11.42 1.13 -39.14
C HIS A 93 11.60 -0.27 -39.75
N ARG A 94 10.48 -0.87 -40.17
CA ARG A 94 10.47 -1.85 -41.27
C ARG A 94 9.66 -1.25 -42.42
N LYS A 95 10.39 -0.64 -43.36
CA LYS A 95 9.93 0.01 -44.61
C LYS A 95 9.06 1.25 -44.43
#